data_AF-E3KEY7-F1
#
_entry.id   AF-E3KEY7-F1
#
_cell.length_a   1.000
_cell.length_b   1.000
_cell.length_c   1.000
_cell.angle_alpha   90.00
_cell.angle_beta   90.00
_cell.angle_gamma   90.00
#
_symmetry.space_group_name_H-M   'P 1'
#
loop_
_entity.id
_entity.type
_entity.pdbx_description
1 polymer ?
#
loop_
_entity_poly.entity_id
_entity_poly.type
_entity_poly.pdbx_seq_one_letter_code
_entity_poly.pdbx_strand_id
1 'polypeptide(L)'
;MKSQVLKEFLQVHNSFDMANGSTNSRLATLESQANSMAKYHLYPPHYSHFYFRTVSGCLGEPCLLYSWWRGLITCNADAQGLPTKSALVLAPFVLLELVTLDTFLNLIESHFSSSTEEEDARKAFFALRQGSSLISDFNIQFNTLLYSVNLSPKSTLEHYERAINQKIIKLGIQRGGWSELNNLDDMQHMAVKLSLDVGRVNQINQRKFTVPPPRIKYRVSGSAPVTSSLT
;
A
#
# COMPACT_ATOMS: atom_id res chain seq x y z
N MET A 1 43.47 -13.65 -11.28
CA MET A 1 42.09 -13.69 -10.72
C MET A 1 42.01 -13.32 -9.23
N LYS A 2 42.83 -13.85 -8.32
CA LYS A 2 42.74 -13.57 -6.86
C LYS A 2 42.87 -12.08 -6.46
N SER A 3 43.70 -11.30 -7.16
CA SER A 3 43.89 -9.87 -6.85
C SER A 3 42.69 -8.97 -7.19
N GLN A 4 41.87 -9.37 -8.17
CA GLN A 4 40.72 -8.58 -8.60
C GLN A 4 39.57 -8.70 -7.59
N VAL A 5 39.31 -9.92 -7.13
CA VAL A 5 38.32 -10.21 -6.08
C VAL A 5 38.64 -9.47 -4.79
N LEU A 6 39.91 -9.41 -4.37
CA LEU A 6 40.32 -8.66 -3.17
C LEU A 6 40.02 -7.16 -3.28
N LYS A 7 40.21 -6.57 -4.47
CA LYS A 7 39.90 -5.15 -4.72
C LYS A 7 38.41 -4.87 -4.67
N GLU A 8 37.59 -5.77 -5.20
CA GLU A 8 36.12 -5.67 -5.16
C GLU A 8 35.60 -5.76 -3.72
N PHE A 9 36.12 -6.67 -2.90
CA PHE A 9 35.76 -6.75 -1.49
C PHE A 9 36.16 -5.49 -0.70
N LEU A 10 37.34 -4.94 -0.95
CA LEU A 10 37.78 -3.68 -0.34
C LEU A 10 36.90 -2.50 -0.76
N GLN A 11 36.47 -2.46 -2.03
CA GLN A 11 35.57 -1.43 -2.53
C GLN A 11 34.20 -1.51 -1.85
N VAL A 12 33.64 -2.72 -1.71
CA VAL A 12 32.36 -2.93 -1.02
C VAL A 12 32.45 -2.53 0.46
N HIS A 13 33.54 -2.89 1.14
CA HIS A 13 33.77 -2.52 2.54
C HIS A 13 33.80 -0.99 2.73
N ASN A 14 34.57 -0.29 1.90
CA ASN A 14 34.65 1.17 1.96
C ASN A 14 33.30 1.85 1.65
N SER A 15 32.53 1.32 0.70
CA SER A 15 31.18 1.81 0.42
C SER A 15 30.22 1.58 1.59
N PHE A 16 30.34 0.44 2.27
CA PHE A 16 29.54 0.14 3.45
C PHE A 16 29.89 1.05 4.64
N ASP A 17 31.17 1.28 4.91
CA ASP A 17 31.61 2.19 5.99
C ASP A 17 31.17 3.62 5.73
N MET A 18 31.22 4.07 4.48
CA MET A 18 30.77 5.39 4.07
C MET A 18 29.25 5.54 4.23
N ALA A 19 28.48 4.53 3.85
CA ALA A 19 27.05 4.49 4.06
C ALA A 19 26.70 4.51 5.56
N ASN A 20 27.41 3.71 6.36
CA ASN A 20 27.23 3.63 7.81
C ASN A 20 27.55 4.96 8.51
N GLY A 21 28.64 5.61 8.12
CA GLY A 21 29.02 6.95 8.60
C GLY A 21 27.95 7.99 8.27
N SER A 22 27.42 7.97 7.03
CA SER A 22 26.34 8.86 6.60
C SER A 22 25.05 8.65 7.40
N THR A 23 24.65 7.40 7.67
CA THR A 23 23.50 7.10 8.55
C THR A 23 23.73 7.58 9.98
N ASN A 24 24.92 7.39 10.53
CA ASN A 24 25.23 7.83 11.89
C ASN A 24 25.22 9.37 12.02
N SER A 25 25.74 10.09 11.01
CA SER A 25 25.65 11.55 10.98
C SER A 25 24.21 12.06 10.84
N ARG A 26 23.38 11.39 10.04
CA ARG A 26 21.94 11.71 9.93
C ARG A 26 21.20 11.44 11.23
N LEU A 27 21.50 10.32 11.91
CA LEU A 27 20.92 10.00 13.22
C LEU A 27 21.32 11.04 14.27
N ALA A 28 22.61 11.39 14.35
CA ALA A 28 23.09 12.44 15.26
C ALA A 28 22.44 13.81 15.00
N THR A 29 22.15 14.12 13.74
CA THR A 29 21.45 15.36 13.35
C THR A 29 19.98 15.33 13.79
N LEU A 30 19.30 14.19 13.61
CA LEU A 30 17.92 14.00 14.08
C LEU A 30 17.82 14.03 15.61
N GLU A 31 18.77 13.42 16.33
CA GLU A 31 18.84 13.47 17.79
C GLU A 31 19.13 14.88 18.30
N SER A 32 20.02 15.63 17.64
CA SER A 32 20.29 17.04 17.95
C SER A 32 19.05 17.92 17.72
N GLN A 33 18.31 17.69 16.64
CA GLN A 33 17.07 18.40 16.34
C GLN A 33 15.93 18.04 17.31
N ALA A 34 15.82 16.77 17.72
CA ALA A 34 14.91 16.34 18.78
C ALA A 34 15.23 17.04 20.12
N ASN A 35 16.52 17.17 20.46
CA ASN A 35 16.97 17.88 21.66
C ASN A 35 16.76 19.42 21.58
N SER A 36 16.74 20.01 20.39
CA SER A 36 16.41 21.43 20.19
C SER A 36 14.91 21.70 20.31
N MET A 37 14.05 20.78 19.85
CA MET A 37 12.60 20.84 20.04
C MET A 37 12.19 20.63 21.51
N ALA A 38 13.01 19.92 22.29
CA ALA A 38 12.79 19.71 23.73
C ALA A 38 12.99 20.98 24.60
N LYS A 39 13.57 22.07 24.06
CA LYS A 39 13.79 23.31 24.83
C LYS A 39 12.55 24.21 24.98
N TYR A 40 11.42 23.88 24.35
CA TYR A 40 10.14 24.57 24.57
C TYR A 40 9.09 23.64 25.18
N HIS A 41 9.42 23.03 26.33
CA HIS A 41 8.42 22.41 27.20
C HIS A 41 8.79 22.61 28.66
N LEU A 42 8.45 23.78 29.21
CA LEU A 42 8.30 23.92 30.66
C LEU A 42 6.97 23.26 31.03
N TYR A 43 7.00 22.05 31.60
CA TYR A 43 6.16 21.50 32.69
C TYR A 43 6.39 19.96 32.83
N PRO A 44 6.18 19.35 34.02
CA PRO A 44 7.14 18.50 34.73
C PRO A 44 6.95 16.99 34.48
N PRO A 45 7.82 16.11 35.03
CA PRO A 45 7.75 14.67 34.82
C PRO A 45 6.55 14.07 35.58
N HIS A 46 6.02 12.97 35.05
CA HIS A 46 4.90 12.19 35.57
C HIS A 46 3.51 12.72 35.22
N TYR A 47 3.03 12.43 34.01
CA TYR A 47 1.73 11.77 33.76
C TYR A 47 1.80 11.16 32.35
N SER A 48 1.43 9.89 32.21
CA SER A 48 1.24 9.24 30.90
C SER A 48 0.03 9.87 30.21
N HIS A 49 0.23 11.02 29.57
CA HIS A 49 -0.81 11.61 28.74
C HIS A 49 -1.02 10.70 27.52
N PHE A 50 -2.23 10.13 27.40
CA PHE A 50 -2.68 9.57 26.13
C PHE A 50 -2.64 10.70 25.09
N TYR A 51 -1.63 10.68 24.22
CA TYR A 51 -1.52 11.62 23.12
C TYR A 51 -2.41 11.15 21.98
N PHE A 52 -3.63 11.69 21.91
CA PHE A 52 -4.48 11.49 20.74
C PHE A 52 -3.97 12.35 19.58
N ARG A 53 -3.77 11.72 18.42
CA ARG A 53 -3.29 12.38 17.20
C ARG A 53 -4.38 12.35 16.13
N THR A 54 -4.41 13.38 15.31
CA THR A 54 -5.19 13.37 14.06
C THR A 54 -4.52 12.45 13.03
N VAL A 55 -5.25 12.11 11.97
CA VAL A 55 -4.74 11.25 10.87
C VAL A 55 -3.48 11.83 10.21
N SER A 56 -3.32 13.16 10.22
CA SER A 56 -2.14 13.85 9.71
C SER A 56 -0.92 13.79 10.64
N GLY A 57 -1.08 13.34 11.90
CA GLY A 57 -0.01 13.29 12.89
C GLY A 57 0.44 14.65 13.44
N CYS A 58 -0.12 15.74 12.92
CA CYS A 58 0.21 17.11 13.31
C CYS A 58 -0.19 17.41 14.76
N LEU A 59 0.73 17.99 15.52
CA LEU A 59 0.47 18.49 16.86
C LEU A 59 -0.26 19.84 16.76
N GLY A 60 -1.39 19.99 17.45
CA GLY A 60 -2.15 21.26 17.54
C GLY A 60 -3.49 21.28 16.80
N GLU A 61 -3.78 20.28 15.95
CA GLU A 61 -5.09 20.14 15.33
C GLU A 61 -6.14 19.61 16.33
N PRO A 62 -7.41 20.07 16.28
CA PRO A 62 -8.47 19.54 17.12
C PRO A 62 -8.66 18.04 16.89
N CYS A 63 -8.26 17.22 17.85
CA CYS A 63 -8.53 15.79 17.81
C CYS A 63 -9.93 15.51 18.40
N LEU A 64 -10.85 15.03 17.57
CA LEU A 64 -12.23 14.73 17.99
C LEU A 64 -12.27 13.73 19.16
N LEU A 65 -11.40 12.71 19.13
CA LEU A 65 -11.30 11.70 20.18
C LEU A 65 -10.82 12.31 21.51
N TYR A 66 -9.89 13.26 21.47
CA TYR A 66 -9.46 13.99 22.66
C TYR A 66 -10.56 14.87 23.24
N SER A 67 -11.25 15.64 22.40
CA SER A 67 -12.34 16.51 22.82
C SER A 67 -13.48 15.70 23.45
N TRP A 68 -13.83 14.56 22.83
CA TRP A 68 -14.79 13.60 23.36
C TRP A 68 -14.35 13.03 24.71
N TRP A 69 -13.12 12.54 24.82
CA TRP A 69 -12.55 12.00 26.07
C TRP A 69 -12.55 13.04 27.20
N ARG A 70 -12.18 14.29 26.90
CA ARG A 70 -12.22 15.40 27.87
C ARG A 70 -13.63 15.70 28.34
N GLY A 71 -14.62 15.66 27.44
CA GLY A 71 -16.03 15.77 27.80
C GLY A 71 -16.47 14.66 28.75
N LEU A 72 -16.14 13.41 28.41
CA LEU A 72 -16.50 12.23 29.20
C LEU A 72 -15.93 12.27 30.63
N ILE A 73 -14.65 12.62 30.79
CA ILE A 73 -14.03 12.80 32.12
C ILE A 73 -14.64 13.97 32.89
N THR A 74 -15.03 15.04 32.20
CA THR A 74 -15.69 16.19 32.82
C THR A 74 -17.06 15.80 33.38
N CYS A 75 -17.87 15.06 32.63
CA CYS A 75 -19.15 14.52 33.10
C CYS A 75 -18.98 13.57 34.29
N ASN A 76 -17.94 12.74 34.29
CA ASN A 76 -17.66 11.86 35.42
C ASN A 76 -17.28 12.64 36.70
N ALA A 77 -16.50 13.72 36.58
CA ALA A 77 -16.19 14.58 37.73
C ALA A 77 -17.44 15.31 38.26
N ASP A 78 -18.31 15.78 37.36
CA ASP A 78 -19.59 16.40 37.72
C ASP A 78 -20.50 15.43 38.49
N ALA A 79 -20.61 14.18 38.04
CA ALA A 79 -21.36 13.12 38.73
C ALA A 79 -20.82 12.81 40.15
N GLN A 80 -19.56 13.14 40.43
CA GLN A 80 -18.92 12.98 41.74
C GLN A 80 -18.95 14.27 42.58
N GLY A 81 -19.49 15.37 42.05
CA GLY A 81 -19.41 16.69 42.68
C GLY A 81 -17.98 17.26 42.75
N LEU A 82 -17.08 16.77 41.90
CA LEU A 82 -15.67 17.19 41.86
C LEU A 82 -15.45 18.39 40.93
N PRO A 83 -14.36 19.16 41.11
CA PRO A 83 -14.01 20.27 40.22
C PRO A 83 -13.78 19.79 38.77
N THR A 84 -14.66 20.20 37.87
CA THR A 84 -14.63 19.86 36.44
C THR A 84 -13.38 20.35 35.70
N LYS A 85 -12.74 21.42 36.19
CA LYS A 85 -11.49 21.98 35.63
C LYS A 85 -10.22 21.22 36.04
N SER A 86 -10.32 20.40 37.08
CA SER A 86 -9.20 19.68 37.70
C SER A 86 -9.49 18.19 37.82
N ALA A 87 -10.44 17.68 37.03
CA ALA A 87 -10.85 16.29 37.02
C ALA A 87 -9.63 15.39 36.76
N LEU A 88 -9.13 14.78 37.83
CA LEU A 88 -8.00 13.86 37.79
C LEU A 88 -8.51 12.44 37.56
N VAL A 89 -7.75 11.66 36.80
CA VAL A 89 -7.93 10.22 36.56
C VAL A 89 -7.83 9.38 37.85
N LEU A 90 -7.47 10.00 38.98
CA LEU A 90 -7.23 9.34 40.26
C LEU A 90 -8.50 9.05 41.09
N ALA A 91 -9.66 9.59 40.70
CA ALA A 91 -10.94 9.28 41.36
C ALA A 91 -11.60 8.05 40.70
N PRO A 92 -12.21 7.13 41.47
CA PRO A 92 -12.93 5.98 40.91
C PRO A 92 -14.00 6.44 39.93
N PHE A 93 -14.12 5.82 38.77
CA PHE A 93 -15.18 6.17 37.81
C PHE A 93 -16.56 5.84 38.38
N VAL A 94 -17.51 6.76 38.21
CA VAL A 94 -18.91 6.60 38.66
C VAL A 94 -19.86 6.45 37.47
N LEU A 95 -19.49 7.00 36.30
CA LEU A 95 -20.22 6.75 35.06
C LEU A 95 -20.14 5.28 34.67
N LEU A 96 -21.29 4.65 34.46
CA LEU A 96 -21.41 3.23 34.13
C LEU A 96 -20.54 2.86 32.93
N GLU A 97 -20.44 3.78 31.97
CA GLU A 97 -19.66 3.64 30.75
C GLU A 97 -18.15 3.55 31.00
N LEU A 98 -17.66 4.12 32.11
CA LEU A 98 -16.25 4.15 32.50
C LEU A 98 -15.90 3.12 33.59
N VAL A 99 -16.88 2.43 34.17
CA VAL A 99 -16.67 1.49 35.30
C VAL A 99 -15.96 0.22 34.83
N THR A 100 -16.26 -0.27 33.63
CA THR A 100 -15.65 -1.49 33.08
C THR A 100 -15.01 -1.24 31.72
N LEU A 101 -14.04 -2.08 31.37
CA LEU A 101 -13.42 -2.03 30.05
C LEU A 101 -14.45 -2.31 28.94
N ASP A 102 -15.35 -3.27 29.13
CA ASP A 102 -16.37 -3.65 28.14
C ASP A 102 -17.35 -2.50 27.86
N THR A 103 -17.85 -1.86 28.92
CA THR A 103 -18.75 -0.69 28.78
C THR A 103 -18.05 0.48 28.09
N PHE A 104 -16.75 0.66 28.35
CA PHE A 104 -15.97 1.72 27.73
C PHE A 104 -15.72 1.46 26.24
N LEU A 105 -15.36 0.22 25.88
CA LEU A 105 -15.16 -0.17 24.49
C LEU A 105 -16.47 -0.09 23.70
N ASN A 106 -17.59 -0.55 24.27
CA ASN A 106 -18.91 -0.42 23.66
C ASN A 106 -19.29 1.05 23.43
N LEU A 107 -18.93 1.95 24.37
CA LEU A 107 -19.16 3.38 24.20
C LEU A 107 -18.31 3.96 23.07
N ILE A 108 -17.03 3.59 22.98
CA ILE A 108 -16.16 4.01 21.86
C ILE A 108 -16.73 3.52 20.54
N GLU A 109 -17.08 2.24 20.45
CA GLU A 109 -17.66 1.65 19.24
C GLU A 109 -18.95 2.37 18.87
N SER A 110 -19.89 2.56 19.81
CA SER A 110 -21.13 3.30 19.54
C SER A 110 -20.91 4.73 19.04
N HIS A 111 -19.83 5.40 19.45
CA HIS A 111 -19.62 6.84 19.18
C HIS A 111 -18.69 7.11 17.99
N PHE A 112 -17.85 6.14 17.63
CA PHE A 112 -16.87 6.24 16.55
C PHE A 112 -17.08 5.22 15.42
N SER A 113 -18.00 4.27 15.56
CA SER A 113 -18.35 3.37 14.48
C SER A 113 -18.84 4.18 13.28
N SER A 114 -18.12 4.02 12.18
CA SER A 114 -18.58 4.53 10.90
C SER A 114 -19.75 3.66 10.44
N SER A 115 -20.96 4.19 10.50
CA SER A 115 -22.17 3.51 9.98
C SER A 115 -22.08 3.16 8.49
N THR A 116 -21.07 3.65 7.77
CA THR A 116 -20.86 3.39 6.34
C THR A 116 -19.61 2.57 6.02
N GLU A 117 -18.74 2.26 6.99
CA GLU A 117 -17.45 1.58 6.69
C GLU A 117 -17.66 0.21 6.05
N GLU A 118 -18.58 -0.60 6.57
CA GLU A 118 -18.92 -1.89 5.98
C GLU A 118 -19.48 -1.73 4.56
N GLU A 119 -20.39 -0.78 4.36
CA GLU A 119 -21.01 -0.50 3.06
C GLU A 119 -20.00 0.07 2.05
N ASP A 120 -19.05 0.90 2.51
CA ASP A 120 -18.00 1.50 1.69
C ASP A 120 -16.92 0.46 1.33
N ALA A 121 -16.54 -0.41 2.26
CA ALA A 121 -15.69 -1.56 2.00
C ALA A 121 -16.34 -2.50 0.97
N ARG A 122 -17.64 -2.76 1.12
CA ARG A 122 -18.43 -3.55 0.17
C ARG A 122 -18.46 -2.91 -1.21
N LYS A 123 -18.75 -1.61 -1.30
CA LYS A 123 -18.70 -0.87 -2.58
C LYS A 123 -17.31 -0.94 -3.21
N ALA A 124 -16.25 -0.72 -2.43
CA ALA A 124 -14.88 -0.80 -2.90
C ALA A 124 -14.53 -2.19 -3.44
N PHE A 125 -14.92 -3.25 -2.73
CA PHE A 125 -14.71 -4.64 -3.16
C PHE A 125 -15.40 -4.94 -4.50
N PHE A 126 -16.68 -4.55 -4.65
CA PHE A 126 -17.41 -4.80 -5.89
C PHE A 126 -16.94 -3.93 -7.08
N ALA A 127 -16.36 -2.77 -6.80
CA ALA A 127 -15.74 -1.90 -7.79
C ALA A 127 -14.32 -2.33 -8.19
N LEU A 128 -13.65 -3.19 -7.39
CA LEU A 128 -12.26 -3.57 -7.60
C LEU A 128 -12.06 -4.25 -8.96
N ARG A 129 -11.08 -3.77 -9.73
CA ARG A 129 -10.65 -4.35 -11.00
C ARG A 129 -9.13 -4.33 -11.06
N GLN A 130 -8.52 -5.38 -11.62
CA GLN A 130 -7.06 -5.43 -11.74
C GLN A 130 -6.51 -4.26 -12.57
N GLY A 131 -7.19 -3.91 -13.66
CA GLY A 131 -6.75 -2.82 -14.54
C GLY A 131 -5.33 -3.04 -15.06
N SER A 132 -4.46 -2.05 -14.84
CA SER A 132 -3.04 -2.08 -15.19
C SER A 132 -2.12 -2.57 -14.07
N SER A 133 -2.66 -2.84 -12.87
CA SER A 133 -1.87 -3.25 -11.72
C SER A 133 -1.35 -4.68 -11.87
N LEU A 134 -0.25 -4.96 -11.19
CA LEU A 134 0.27 -6.32 -11.05
C LEU A 134 -0.78 -7.19 -10.38
N ILE A 135 -0.88 -8.45 -10.82
CA ILE A 135 -1.82 -9.41 -10.23
C ILE A 135 -1.53 -9.67 -8.75
N SER A 136 -0.26 -9.60 -8.33
CA SER A 136 0.15 -9.72 -6.93
C SER A 136 -0.46 -8.61 -6.06
N ASP A 137 -0.35 -7.36 -6.52
CA ASP A 137 -0.83 -6.20 -5.78
C ASP A 137 -2.36 -6.20 -5.73
N PHE A 138 -3.00 -6.60 -6.83
CA PHE A 138 -4.43 -6.82 -6.89
C PHE A 138 -4.87 -7.91 -5.90
N ASN A 139 -4.18 -9.05 -5.83
CA ASN A 139 -4.53 -10.13 -4.89
C ASN A 139 -4.45 -9.68 -3.43
N ILE A 140 -3.43 -8.87 -3.08
CA ILE A 140 -3.32 -8.27 -1.74
C ILE A 140 -4.54 -7.41 -1.45
N GLN A 141 -4.90 -6.49 -2.36
CA GLN A 141 -6.07 -5.62 -2.17
C GLN A 141 -7.38 -6.40 -2.12
N PHE A 142 -7.53 -7.41 -2.98
CA PHE A 142 -8.70 -8.28 -3.03
C PHE A 142 -8.88 -9.03 -1.71
N ASN A 143 -7.82 -9.65 -1.18
CA ASN A 143 -7.87 -10.41 0.06
C ASN A 143 -8.11 -9.48 1.27
N THR A 144 -7.50 -8.30 1.31
CA THR A 144 -7.74 -7.30 2.36
C THR A 144 -9.21 -6.91 2.42
N LEU A 145 -9.82 -6.57 1.28
CA LEU A 145 -11.23 -6.19 1.23
C LEU A 145 -12.18 -7.37 1.42
N LEU A 146 -11.78 -8.59 1.03
CA LEU A 146 -12.58 -9.80 1.23
C LEU A 146 -12.84 -10.08 2.72
N TYR A 147 -11.88 -9.81 3.62
CA TYR A 147 -12.11 -9.95 5.06
C TYR A 147 -13.21 -9.02 5.59
N SER A 148 -13.46 -7.91 4.91
CA SER A 148 -14.50 -6.95 5.27
C SER A 148 -15.86 -7.28 4.62
N VAL A 149 -15.97 -8.32 3.80
CA VAL A 149 -17.21 -8.67 3.08
C VAL A 149 -17.55 -10.15 3.29
N ASN A 150 -18.77 -10.41 3.77
CA ASN A 150 -19.27 -11.78 3.96
C ASN A 150 -19.75 -12.41 2.63
N LEU A 151 -18.83 -12.98 1.85
CA LEU A 151 -19.14 -13.72 0.61
C LEU A 151 -19.05 -15.23 0.78
N SER A 152 -19.92 -15.95 0.07
CA SER A 152 -19.78 -17.40 -0.06
C SER A 152 -18.51 -17.73 -0.86
N PRO A 153 -17.84 -18.88 -0.60
CA PRO A 153 -16.64 -19.27 -1.34
C PRO A 153 -16.84 -19.24 -2.86
N LYS A 154 -18.02 -19.69 -3.34
CA LYS A 154 -18.37 -19.66 -4.76
C LYS A 154 -18.43 -18.24 -5.32
N SER A 155 -19.14 -17.34 -4.62
CA SER A 155 -19.27 -15.93 -5.02
C SER A 155 -17.92 -15.21 -5.02
N THR A 156 -17.03 -15.56 -4.09
CA THR A 156 -15.66 -15.05 -4.04
C THR A 156 -14.87 -15.40 -5.30
N LEU A 157 -14.95 -16.66 -5.75
CA LEU A 157 -14.28 -17.12 -6.97
C LEU A 157 -14.83 -16.40 -8.21
N GLU A 158 -16.16 -16.37 -8.36
CA GLU A 158 -16.83 -15.70 -9.48
C GLU A 158 -16.45 -14.20 -9.57
N HIS A 159 -16.39 -13.53 -8.42
CA HIS A 159 -16.02 -12.11 -8.38
C HIS A 159 -14.54 -11.88 -8.69
N TYR A 160 -13.66 -12.76 -8.20
CA TYR A 160 -12.24 -12.71 -8.55
C TYR A 160 -12.04 -12.86 -10.06
N GLU A 161 -12.65 -13.88 -10.68
CA GLU A 161 -12.58 -14.09 -12.14
C GLU A 161 -13.06 -12.88 -12.94
N ARG A 162 -14.15 -12.24 -12.48
CA ARG A 162 -14.68 -11.05 -13.13
C ARG A 162 -13.76 -9.83 -12.98
N ALA A 163 -13.03 -9.74 -11.87
CA ALA A 163 -12.23 -8.57 -11.52
C ALA A 163 -10.82 -8.60 -12.12
N ILE A 164 -10.25 -9.77 -12.39
CA ILE A 164 -8.90 -9.89 -12.98
C ILE A 164 -8.87 -9.69 -14.50
N ASN A 165 -7.67 -9.53 -15.05
CA ASN A 165 -7.44 -9.40 -16.48
C ASN A 165 -7.86 -10.67 -17.22
N GLN A 166 -8.87 -10.55 -18.07
CA GLN A 166 -9.46 -11.65 -18.82
C GLN A 166 -8.47 -12.38 -19.75
N LYS A 167 -7.33 -11.77 -20.10
CA LYS A 167 -6.26 -12.45 -20.86
C LYS A 167 -5.59 -13.55 -20.04
N ILE A 168 -5.49 -13.39 -18.72
CA ILE A 168 -4.94 -14.40 -17.80
C ILE A 168 -5.85 -15.62 -17.81
N ILE A 169 -7.16 -15.40 -17.65
CA ILE A 169 -8.17 -16.46 -17.68
C ILE A 169 -8.15 -17.22 -19.01
N LYS A 170 -8.20 -16.48 -20.13
CA LYS A 170 -8.16 -17.10 -21.47
C LYS A 170 -6.91 -17.96 -21.67
N LEU A 171 -5.75 -17.50 -21.20
CA LEU A 171 -4.51 -18.27 -21.26
C LEU A 171 -4.57 -19.51 -20.37
N GLY A 172 -5.16 -19.39 -19.18
CA GLY A 172 -5.39 -20.52 -18.26
C GLY A 172 -6.30 -21.58 -18.87
N ILE A 173 -7.41 -21.17 -19.49
CA ILE A 173 -8.33 -22.09 -20.19
C ILE A 173 -7.61 -22.79 -21.36
N GLN A 174 -6.84 -22.05 -22.16
CA GLN A 174 -6.09 -22.62 -23.29
C GLN A 174 -5.02 -23.63 -22.86
N ARG A 175 -4.45 -23.44 -21.67
CA ARG A 175 -3.41 -24.33 -21.12
C ARG A 175 -3.97 -25.45 -20.24
N GLY A 176 -5.26 -25.39 -19.91
CA GLY A 176 -5.90 -26.30 -18.97
C GLY A 176 -5.68 -25.93 -17.51
N GLY A 177 -6.45 -26.57 -16.63
CA GLY A 177 -6.36 -26.42 -15.17
C GLY A 177 -7.17 -25.26 -14.59
N TRP A 178 -7.41 -24.17 -15.32
CA TRP A 178 -8.17 -23.02 -14.78
C TRP A 178 -9.59 -23.39 -14.32
N SER A 179 -10.34 -24.11 -15.16
CA SER A 179 -11.74 -24.48 -14.89
C SER A 179 -11.92 -25.53 -13.79
N GLU A 180 -10.83 -26.16 -13.33
CA GLU A 180 -10.86 -27.20 -12.30
C GLU A 180 -10.62 -26.61 -10.90
N LEU A 181 -10.23 -25.33 -10.80
CA LEU A 181 -9.93 -24.68 -9.54
C LEU A 181 -11.22 -24.32 -8.79
N ASN A 182 -11.31 -24.78 -7.55
CA ASN A 182 -12.44 -24.53 -6.65
C ASN A 182 -12.03 -23.79 -5.37
N ASN A 183 -10.81 -23.27 -5.33
CA ASN A 183 -10.22 -22.58 -4.18
C ASN A 183 -9.53 -21.28 -4.64
N LEU A 184 -9.70 -20.22 -3.86
CA LEU A 184 -9.22 -18.89 -4.21
C LEU A 184 -7.69 -18.86 -4.25
N ASP A 185 -7.05 -19.52 -3.29
CA ASP A 185 -5.59 -19.52 -3.17
C ASP A 185 -4.94 -20.16 -4.40
N ASP A 186 -5.41 -21.33 -4.84
CA ASP A 186 -4.91 -22.00 -6.04
C ASP A 186 -5.15 -21.15 -7.30
N MET A 187 -6.31 -20.49 -7.38
CA MET A 187 -6.65 -19.60 -8.49
C MET A 187 -5.75 -18.36 -8.53
N GLN A 188 -5.45 -17.76 -7.37
CA GLN A 188 -4.53 -16.64 -7.25
C GLN A 188 -3.09 -17.03 -7.63
N HIS A 189 -2.62 -18.19 -7.17
CA HIS A 189 -1.31 -18.74 -7.54
C HIS A 189 -1.20 -18.99 -9.04
N MET A 190 -2.22 -19.61 -9.65
CA MET A 190 -2.24 -19.82 -11.09
C MET A 190 -2.27 -18.50 -11.86
N ALA A 191 -3.06 -17.52 -11.41
CA ALA A 191 -3.14 -16.20 -12.03
C ALA A 191 -1.78 -15.48 -12.05
N VAL A 192 -1.00 -15.56 -10.96
CA VAL A 192 0.37 -15.04 -10.87
C VAL A 192 1.29 -15.72 -11.90
N LYS A 193 1.25 -17.05 -11.98
CA LYS A 193 2.06 -17.80 -12.95
C LYS A 193 1.71 -17.40 -14.39
N LEU A 194 0.42 -17.31 -14.70
CA LEU A 194 -0.07 -16.98 -16.03
C LEU A 194 0.19 -15.51 -16.40
N SER A 195 0.19 -14.57 -15.47
CA SER A 195 0.41 -13.15 -15.77
C SER A 195 1.80 -12.89 -16.39
N LEU A 196 2.82 -13.63 -15.94
CA LEU A 196 4.17 -13.56 -16.51
C LEU A 196 4.18 -13.98 -17.98
N ASP A 197 3.38 -14.99 -18.31
CA ASP A 197 3.31 -15.53 -19.66
C ASP A 197 2.41 -14.72 -20.59
N VAL A 198 1.36 -14.07 -20.08
CA VAL A 198 0.58 -13.09 -20.85
C VAL A 198 1.48 -11.98 -21.38
N GLY A 199 2.43 -11.48 -20.58
CA GLY A 199 3.41 -10.49 -21.02
C GLY A 199 4.27 -10.99 -22.19
N ARG A 200 4.78 -12.22 -22.08
CA ARG A 200 5.61 -12.86 -23.12
C ARG A 200 4.84 -13.14 -24.41
N VAL A 201 3.62 -13.66 -24.31
CA VAL A 201 2.74 -13.93 -25.45
C VAL A 201 2.41 -12.64 -26.22
N ASN A 202 2.13 -11.55 -25.50
CA ASN A 202 1.89 -10.25 -26.14
C ASN A 202 3.12 -9.75 -26.93
N GLN A 203 4.34 -9.91 -26.39
CA GLN A 203 5.58 -9.53 -27.10
C GLN A 203 5.83 -10.38 -28.36
N ILE A 204 5.57 -11.69 -28.29
CA ILE A 204 5.73 -12.59 -29.45
C ILE A 204 4.75 -12.22 -30.56
N ASN A 205 3.49 -11.96 -30.22
CA ASN A 205 2.48 -11.56 -31.20
C ASN A 205 2.84 -10.23 -31.85
N GLN A 206 3.31 -9.23 -31.09
CA GLN A 206 3.76 -7.96 -31.68
C GLN A 206 4.89 -8.15 -32.70
N ARG A 207 5.87 -9.03 -32.42
CA ARG A 207 6.98 -9.31 -33.36
C ARG A 207 6.53 -10.00 -34.65
N LYS A 208 5.45 -10.80 -34.61
CA LYS A 208 4.92 -11.50 -35.79
C LYS A 208 4.15 -10.57 -36.74
N PHE A 209 3.68 -9.42 -36.26
CA PHE A 209 2.88 -8.47 -37.04
C PHE A 209 3.61 -7.17 -37.41
N THR A 210 4.91 -7.06 -37.15
CA THR A 210 5.70 -5.92 -37.65
C THR A 210 5.90 -6.05 -39.16
N VAL A 211 5.17 -5.24 -39.94
CA VAL A 211 5.36 -5.12 -41.39
C VAL A 211 6.80 -4.66 -41.66
N PRO A 212 7.57 -5.34 -42.54
CA PRO A 212 8.92 -4.87 -42.88
C PRO A 212 8.86 -3.45 -43.47
N PRO A 213 9.81 -2.56 -43.16
CA PRO A 213 9.84 -1.24 -43.76
C PRO A 213 9.89 -1.35 -45.29
N PRO A 214 9.21 -0.45 -46.03
CA PRO A 214 9.15 -0.53 -47.48
C PRO A 214 10.56 -0.52 -48.07
N ARG A 215 10.91 -1.58 -48.80
CA ARG A 215 12.19 -1.65 -49.53
C ARG A 215 12.15 -0.60 -50.64
N ILE A 216 12.87 0.50 -50.44
CA ILE A 216 13.12 1.51 -51.48
C ILE A 216 14.00 0.84 -52.54
N LYS A 217 13.44 0.51 -53.70
CA LYS A 217 14.20 0.10 -54.87
C LYS A 217 14.70 1.37 -55.56
N TYR A 218 15.98 1.68 -55.41
CA TYR A 218 16.61 2.73 -56.23
C TYR A 218 16.66 2.24 -57.68
N ARG A 219 15.94 2.92 -58.57
CA ARG A 219 16.08 2.71 -60.02
C ARG A 219 17.38 3.39 -60.44
N VAL A 220 18.40 2.61 -60.77
CA VAL A 220 19.61 3.13 -61.41
C VAL A 220 19.22 3.60 -62.81
N SER A 221 19.24 4.91 -63.00
CA SER A 221 19.10 5.54 -64.32
C SER A 221 20.29 5.12 -65.18
N GLY A 222 20.02 4.48 -66.31
CA GLY A 222 21.03 3.99 -67.24
C GLY A 222 21.98 5.09 -67.69
N SER A 223 23.27 4.77 -67.70
CA SER A 223 24.34 5.59 -68.29
C SER A 223 24.07 5.82 -69.78
N ALA A 224 24.05 7.08 -70.21
CA ALA A 224 24.08 7.45 -71.62
C ALA A 224 25.41 6.98 -72.26
N PRO A 225 25.41 6.50 -73.51
CA PRO A 225 26.64 6.14 -74.20
C PRO A 225 27.35 7.43 -74.66
N VAL A 226 28.63 7.53 -74.33
CA VAL A 226 29.54 8.53 -74.92
C VAL A 226 29.91 8.01 -76.31
N THR A 227 29.38 8.64 -77.37
CA THR A 227 29.90 8.46 -78.73
C THR A 227 31.02 9.45 -78.96
N SER A 228 32.25 8.94 -78.95
CA SER A 228 33.44 9.60 -79.48
C SER A 228 33.48 9.42 -81.01
N SER A 229 33.51 10.53 -81.75
CA SER A 229 33.84 10.53 -83.18
C SER A 229 34.91 11.58 -83.45
N LEU A 230 36.13 11.11 -83.69
CA LEU A 230 37.19 11.84 -84.39
C LEU A 230 36.85 11.87 -85.88
N THR A 231 36.78 13.05 -86.50
CA THR A 231 37.66 13.54 -87.58
C THR A 231 37.16 14.87 -88.10
#